data_AF-A0A1W9JQS5-F1
#
_entry.id   AF-A0A1W9JQS5-F1
#
_cell.length_a   1.000
_cell.length_b   1.000
_cell.length_c   1.000
_cell.angle_alpha   90.00
_cell.angle_beta   90.00
_cell.angle_gamma   90.00
#
_symmetry.space_group_name_H-M   'P 1'
#
loop_
_entity.id
_entity.type
_entity.pdbx_description
1 polymer ?
#
loop_
_entity_poly.entity_id
_entity_poly.type
_entity_poly.pdbx_seq_one_letter_code
_entity_poly.pdbx_strand_id
1 'polypeptide(L)'
;MWDAQSNHEIFASTFSDLNTLAGFPAFNNAGTFRKSAGTGTSTVSVAFNNTGTVDVQTGTVSLSGAATANGFTNQGDIVVAANAVFETNSNNRDFNNQGTLEGSGSIRVAGSSNRLLNNGNINAGGENAIGALNIDFGNSGTFRQLVDGSLNFELASVSSFDTLAIHGTNSSLALSGTLQISSLNGYNPDQNDSFTLITFNPGTLTGIFDNVVFAGFDPSIHFDVQYLSDSIVIGTSAPVPLPGTFWFMLSGMGLLATRRRSAKNPA
;
A
#
# COMPACT_ATOMS: atom_id res chain seq x y z
N MET A 1 1.88 10.93 26.78
CA MET A 1 2.28 9.55 26.43
C MET A 1 1.60 8.60 27.39
N TRP A 2 0.92 7.60 26.88
CA TRP A 2 0.40 6.45 27.63
C TRP A 2 1.21 5.22 27.18
N ASP A 3 1.82 4.49 28.10
CA ASP A 3 2.70 3.36 27.79
C ASP A 3 2.30 2.12 28.59
N ALA A 4 1.81 1.09 27.89
CA ALA A 4 1.52 -0.22 28.45
C ALA A 4 2.81 -1.05 28.56
N GLN A 5 3.31 -1.16 29.79
CA GLN A 5 4.49 -1.97 30.14
C GLN A 5 4.13 -3.42 30.55
N SER A 6 2.86 -3.77 30.44
CA SER A 6 2.28 -5.11 30.62
C SER A 6 0.95 -5.20 29.87
N ASN A 7 0.31 -6.38 29.86
CA ASN A 7 -0.98 -6.56 29.20
C ASN A 7 -2.09 -5.88 30.00
N HIS A 8 -2.71 -4.85 29.44
CA HIS A 8 -3.76 -4.07 30.09
C HIS A 8 -5.05 -4.08 29.29
N GLU A 9 -6.17 -3.84 29.97
CA GLU A 9 -7.46 -3.56 29.34
C GLU A 9 -7.91 -2.13 29.68
N ILE A 10 -8.32 -1.37 28.66
CA ILE A 10 -9.08 -0.13 28.81
C ILE A 10 -10.53 -0.43 28.49
N PHE A 11 -11.41 -0.37 29.49
CA PHE A 11 -12.84 -0.65 29.37
C PHE A 11 -13.68 0.38 30.12
N ALA A 12 -14.96 0.52 29.75
CA ALA A 12 -15.91 1.38 30.45
C ALA A 12 -17.18 0.62 30.84
N SER A 13 -17.28 0.29 32.14
CA SER A 13 -18.43 -0.34 32.81
C SER A 13 -18.87 -1.70 32.27
N THR A 14 -19.77 -2.38 33.00
CA THR A 14 -20.27 -3.73 32.69
C THR A 14 -21.61 -3.75 31.94
N PHE A 15 -22.17 -2.59 31.58
CA PHE A 15 -23.50 -2.52 30.95
C PHE A 15 -23.37 -2.46 29.42
N SER A 16 -23.76 -3.55 28.75
CA SER A 16 -23.68 -3.72 27.28
C SER A 16 -24.40 -2.62 26.50
N ASP A 17 -25.55 -2.16 27.01
CA ASP A 17 -26.39 -1.17 26.32
C ASP A 17 -25.82 0.24 26.42
N LEU A 18 -24.88 0.43 27.34
CA LEU A 18 -24.26 1.71 27.50
C LEU A 18 -23.41 2.04 26.30
N ASN A 19 -22.85 1.04 25.55
CA ASN A 19 -21.89 0.99 24.39
C ASN A 19 -22.41 1.40 22.99
N THR A 20 -23.70 1.75 22.85
CA THR A 20 -24.28 2.26 21.60
C THR A 20 -24.96 3.66 21.65
N LEU A 21 -25.04 4.35 22.81
CA LEU A 21 -25.65 5.68 23.02
C LEU A 21 -24.67 6.87 22.87
N ALA A 22 -25.07 7.96 22.21
CA ALA A 22 -24.25 9.18 22.10
C ALA A 22 -23.83 9.72 23.49
N GLY A 23 -22.51 9.81 23.75
CA GLY A 23 -21.96 10.21 25.07
C GLY A 23 -20.94 9.24 25.70
N PHE A 24 -20.38 8.30 24.91
CA PHE A 24 -19.36 7.35 25.37
C PHE A 24 -18.13 7.96 26.05
N PRO A 25 -17.57 7.30 27.07
CA PRO A 25 -16.15 7.46 27.36
C PRO A 25 -15.37 7.05 26.11
N ALA A 26 -14.69 8.03 25.52
CA ALA A 26 -13.78 7.84 24.42
C ALA A 26 -12.35 8.03 24.90
N PHE A 27 -11.45 7.21 24.38
CA PHE A 27 -10.03 7.47 24.42
C PHE A 27 -9.65 8.29 23.19
N ASN A 28 -9.25 9.54 23.39
CA ASN A 28 -8.75 10.41 22.33
C ASN A 28 -7.22 10.43 22.38
N ASN A 29 -6.57 9.66 21.52
CA ASN A 29 -5.12 9.68 21.40
C ASN A 29 -4.68 10.85 20.51
N ALA A 30 -4.28 11.96 21.13
CA ALA A 30 -3.62 13.09 20.45
C ALA A 30 -2.10 13.11 20.65
N GLY A 31 -1.56 12.12 21.39
CA GLY A 31 -0.13 11.96 21.63
C GLY A 31 0.30 10.55 21.28
N THR A 32 1.13 9.93 22.10
CA THR A 32 1.53 8.52 21.89
C THR A 32 0.77 7.58 22.82
N PHE A 33 0.15 6.55 22.24
CA PHE A 33 -0.34 5.34 22.89
C PHE A 33 0.63 4.20 22.54
N ARG A 34 1.40 3.71 23.51
CA ARG A 34 2.46 2.74 23.28
C ARG A 34 2.19 1.41 23.97
N LYS A 35 2.57 0.31 23.33
CA LYS A 35 2.85 -0.96 23.99
C LYS A 35 4.33 -1.30 23.83
N SER A 36 5.09 -1.20 24.93
CA SER A 36 6.56 -1.38 24.94
C SER A 36 7.02 -2.70 25.54
N ALA A 37 6.16 -3.38 26.32
CA ALA A 37 6.50 -4.64 26.97
C ALA A 37 5.33 -5.63 27.02
N GLY A 38 5.69 -6.90 27.29
CA GLY A 38 4.77 -8.03 27.35
C GLY A 38 4.35 -8.52 25.95
N THR A 39 4.40 -9.84 25.75
CA THR A 39 4.12 -10.47 24.45
C THR A 39 2.64 -10.75 24.21
N GLY A 40 1.77 -10.53 25.20
CA GLY A 40 0.33 -10.77 25.07
C GLY A 40 -0.44 -9.57 24.54
N THR A 41 -1.76 -9.63 24.68
CA THR A 41 -2.69 -8.62 24.15
C THR A 41 -3.01 -7.54 25.18
N SER A 42 -2.99 -6.28 24.76
CA SER A 42 -3.58 -5.16 25.48
C SER A 42 -4.82 -4.70 24.71
N THR A 43 -5.98 -4.71 25.36
CA THR A 43 -7.28 -4.49 24.70
C THR A 43 -7.82 -3.10 25.03
N VAL A 44 -8.31 -2.40 24.01
CA VAL A 44 -9.11 -1.19 24.17
C VAL A 44 -10.54 -1.51 23.74
N SER A 45 -11.45 -1.44 24.71
CA SER A 45 -12.86 -1.81 24.57
C SER A 45 -13.79 -0.59 24.60
N VAL A 46 -13.23 0.62 24.58
CA VAL A 46 -13.92 1.92 24.54
C VAL A 46 -13.72 2.59 23.18
N ALA A 47 -14.61 3.52 22.79
CA ALA A 47 -14.42 4.30 21.56
C ALA A 47 -12.99 4.88 21.50
N PHE A 48 -12.26 4.64 20.42
CA PHE A 48 -10.86 5.00 20.30
C PHE A 48 -10.65 5.89 19.07
N ASN A 49 -10.28 7.14 19.30
CA ASN A 49 -9.97 8.10 18.25
C ASN A 49 -8.45 8.31 18.23
N ASN A 50 -7.82 8.14 17.07
CA ASN A 50 -6.39 8.35 16.92
C ASN A 50 -6.09 9.52 15.98
N THR A 51 -5.54 10.60 16.54
CA THR A 51 -4.94 11.73 15.79
C THR A 51 -3.45 11.89 16.08
N GLY A 52 -2.93 11.15 17.07
CA GLY A 52 -1.50 11.02 17.35
C GLY A 52 -0.95 9.66 16.90
N THR A 53 -0.03 9.09 17.67
CA THR A 53 0.67 7.85 17.33
C THR A 53 0.21 6.68 18.20
N VAL A 54 -0.12 5.56 17.58
CA VAL A 54 -0.15 4.25 18.21
C VAL A 54 1.19 3.56 17.90
N ASP A 55 1.97 3.25 18.93
CA ASP A 55 3.30 2.67 18.81
C ASP A 55 3.32 1.26 19.42
N VAL A 56 3.26 0.23 18.58
CA VAL A 56 3.22 -1.17 19.00
C VAL A 56 4.59 -1.80 18.82
N GLN A 57 5.38 -1.83 19.89
CA GLN A 57 6.76 -2.34 19.86
C GLN A 57 6.85 -3.83 20.14
N THR A 58 5.82 -4.41 20.78
CA THR A 58 5.76 -5.84 21.10
C THR A 58 4.32 -6.28 21.39
N GLY A 59 4.09 -7.60 21.32
CA GLY A 59 2.79 -8.20 21.62
C GLY A 59 1.68 -7.71 20.70
N THR A 60 0.46 -7.61 21.22
CA THR A 60 -0.70 -7.11 20.46
C THR A 60 -1.37 -5.93 21.16
N VAL A 61 -1.74 -4.90 20.41
CA VAL A 61 -2.78 -3.92 20.80
C VAL A 61 -4.03 -4.28 20.03
N SER A 62 -5.15 -4.55 20.72
CA SER A 62 -6.41 -4.94 20.09
C SER A 62 -7.51 -3.92 20.39
N LEU A 63 -8.09 -3.31 19.36
CA LEU A 63 -9.30 -2.52 19.44
C LEU A 63 -10.50 -3.45 19.25
N SER A 64 -11.40 -3.51 20.23
CA SER A 64 -12.58 -4.37 20.18
C SER A 64 -13.78 -3.72 20.88
N GLY A 65 -14.95 -4.38 20.87
CA GLY A 65 -16.14 -3.87 21.54
C GLY A 65 -16.52 -2.47 21.03
N ALA A 66 -16.62 -1.48 21.92
CA ALA A 66 -17.01 -0.13 21.53
C ALA A 66 -15.95 0.60 20.69
N ALA A 67 -14.68 0.17 20.72
CA ALA A 67 -13.62 0.76 19.90
C ALA A 67 -13.88 0.56 18.39
N THR A 68 -14.58 -0.50 18.02
CA THR A 68 -14.84 -0.90 16.63
C THR A 68 -16.33 -1.05 16.32
N ALA A 69 -17.22 -0.81 17.30
CA ALA A 69 -18.67 -1.01 17.15
C ALA A 69 -19.30 -0.24 15.99
N ASN A 70 -18.73 0.91 15.62
CA ASN A 70 -19.15 1.74 14.49
C ASN A 70 -18.06 1.86 13.41
N GLY A 71 -17.11 0.93 13.37
CA GLY A 71 -15.87 1.06 12.62
C GLY A 71 -14.82 1.86 13.39
N PHE A 72 -13.60 1.86 12.86
CA PHE A 72 -12.44 2.56 13.40
C PHE A 72 -11.90 3.51 12.34
N THR A 73 -11.65 4.76 12.69
CA THR A 73 -10.98 5.72 11.80
C THR A 73 -9.66 6.14 12.42
N ASN A 74 -8.57 5.92 11.69
CA ASN A 74 -7.24 6.37 12.04
C ASN A 74 -6.91 7.66 11.29
N GLN A 75 -6.60 8.75 12.00
CA GLN A 75 -6.17 10.03 11.41
C GLN A 75 -4.72 10.39 11.74
N GLY A 76 -4.07 9.62 12.62
CA GLY A 76 -2.66 9.76 12.93
C GLY A 76 -1.86 8.54 12.47
N ASP A 77 -0.82 8.18 13.22
CA ASP A 77 0.10 7.11 12.84
C ASP A 77 -0.18 5.83 13.63
N ILE A 78 -0.07 4.70 12.97
CA ILE A 78 0.00 3.37 13.59
C ILE A 78 1.32 2.74 13.15
N VAL A 79 2.26 2.68 14.08
CA VAL A 79 3.61 2.12 13.89
C VAL A 79 3.65 0.75 14.54
N VAL A 80 3.96 -0.29 13.76
CA VAL A 80 4.01 -1.67 14.24
C VAL A 80 5.39 -2.25 14.01
N ALA A 81 6.12 -2.50 15.10
CA ALA A 81 7.44 -3.12 15.05
C ALA A 81 7.35 -4.58 14.58
N ALA A 82 8.49 -5.12 14.13
CA ALA A 82 8.61 -6.52 13.75
C ALA A 82 8.12 -7.44 14.88
N ASN A 83 7.34 -8.46 14.52
CA ASN A 83 6.68 -9.41 15.43
C ASN A 83 5.62 -8.81 16.38
N ALA A 84 5.28 -7.53 16.25
CA ALA A 84 4.18 -6.92 16.97
C ALA A 84 2.92 -6.86 16.10
N VAL A 85 1.76 -6.68 16.74
CA VAL A 85 0.48 -6.64 16.02
C VAL A 85 -0.43 -5.52 16.53
N PHE A 86 -0.93 -4.71 15.62
CA PHE A 86 -2.11 -3.88 15.86
C PHE A 86 -3.33 -4.62 15.30
N GLU A 87 -4.36 -4.82 16.11
CA GLU A 87 -5.58 -5.52 15.73
C GLU A 87 -6.81 -4.64 15.86
N THR A 88 -7.70 -4.69 14.87
CA THR A 88 -9.12 -4.34 15.04
C THR A 88 -9.94 -5.62 15.00
N ASN A 89 -10.80 -5.84 16.00
CA ASN A 89 -11.68 -7.00 16.06
C ASN A 89 -13.14 -6.56 16.02
N SER A 90 -13.82 -6.92 14.94
CA SER A 90 -15.21 -6.54 14.66
C SER A 90 -15.84 -7.46 13.63
N ASN A 91 -17.13 -7.31 13.34
CA ASN A 91 -17.79 -8.00 12.24
C ASN A 91 -18.52 -7.01 11.35
N ASN A 92 -18.26 -7.08 10.05
CA ASN A 92 -18.85 -6.19 9.04
C ASN A 92 -18.65 -4.71 9.40
N ARG A 93 -17.39 -4.32 9.61
CA ARG A 93 -16.98 -2.95 9.93
C ARG A 93 -15.76 -2.52 9.13
N ASP A 94 -15.60 -1.21 9.09
CA ASP A 94 -14.52 -0.56 8.38
C ASP A 94 -13.43 -0.13 9.36
N PHE A 95 -12.19 -0.42 8.99
CA PHE A 95 -11.03 0.34 9.42
C PHE A 95 -10.72 1.34 8.29
N ASN A 96 -11.02 2.61 8.52
CA ASN A 96 -10.69 3.72 7.62
C ASN A 96 -9.34 4.34 8.02
N ASN A 97 -8.29 4.06 7.24
CA ASN A 97 -7.01 4.73 7.41
C ASN A 97 -6.99 6.05 6.62
N GLN A 98 -6.96 7.17 7.32
CA GLN A 98 -6.76 8.52 6.78
C GLN A 98 -5.37 9.08 7.12
N GLY A 99 -4.66 8.47 8.08
CA GLY A 99 -3.29 8.79 8.44
C GLY A 99 -2.29 7.77 7.87
N THR A 100 -1.33 7.35 8.70
CA THR A 100 -0.24 6.46 8.28
C THR A 100 -0.34 5.10 8.96
N LEU A 101 -0.19 4.02 8.21
CA LEU A 101 0.16 2.69 8.74
C LEU A 101 1.59 2.39 8.34
N GLU A 102 2.45 2.03 9.30
CA GLU A 102 3.86 1.80 8.98
C GLU A 102 4.55 0.77 9.88
N GLY A 103 5.74 0.37 9.45
CA GLY A 103 6.63 -0.56 10.15
C GLY A 103 6.69 -1.95 9.50
N SER A 104 7.15 -2.93 10.28
CA SER A 104 7.49 -4.28 9.82
C SER A 104 6.72 -5.38 10.55
N GLY A 105 5.64 -5.00 11.23
CA GLY A 105 4.77 -5.89 11.98
C GLY A 105 3.52 -6.30 11.21
N SER A 106 2.46 -6.60 11.96
CA SER A 106 1.16 -6.97 11.39
C SER A 106 0.07 -5.98 11.77
N ILE A 107 -0.73 -5.59 10.79
CA ILE A 107 -2.05 -4.99 10.94
C ILE A 107 -3.07 -6.10 10.77
N ARG A 108 -3.70 -6.54 11.85
CA ARG A 108 -4.72 -7.59 11.82
C ARG A 108 -6.13 -7.00 11.83
N VAL A 109 -6.87 -7.21 10.77
CA VAL A 109 -8.27 -6.81 10.65
C VAL A 109 -9.15 -8.02 10.93
N ALA A 110 -9.15 -8.45 12.19
CA ALA A 110 -9.75 -9.69 12.67
C ALA A 110 -11.29 -9.67 12.69
N GLY A 111 -11.89 -10.85 12.61
CA GLY A 111 -13.34 -11.06 12.59
C GLY A 111 -13.83 -11.46 11.20
N SER A 112 -15.05 -11.07 10.83
CA SER A 112 -15.65 -11.45 9.54
C SER A 112 -16.09 -10.26 8.71
N SER A 113 -15.82 -10.32 7.41
CA SER A 113 -16.28 -9.34 6.41
C SER A 113 -15.89 -7.88 6.72
N ASN A 114 -14.76 -7.67 7.39
CA ASN A 114 -14.26 -6.33 7.64
C ASN A 114 -13.51 -5.78 6.43
N ARG A 115 -13.39 -4.45 6.37
CA ARG A 115 -12.68 -3.77 5.29
C ARG A 115 -11.61 -2.86 5.85
N LEU A 116 -10.41 -2.91 5.29
CA LEU A 116 -9.41 -1.85 5.45
C LEU A 116 -9.53 -0.93 4.23
N LEU A 117 -9.95 0.31 4.48
CA LEU A 117 -10.04 1.36 3.49
C LEU A 117 -8.83 2.28 3.67
N ASN A 118 -7.93 2.28 2.69
CA ASN A 118 -6.75 3.13 2.73
C ASN A 118 -6.98 4.42 1.93
N ASN A 119 -7.18 5.53 2.65
CA ASN A 119 -7.26 6.89 2.11
C ASN A 119 -6.01 7.72 2.47
N GLY A 120 -5.12 7.18 3.29
CA GLY A 120 -3.85 7.78 3.68
C GLY A 120 -2.66 6.96 3.17
N ASN A 121 -1.64 6.84 4.00
CA ASN A 121 -0.36 6.24 3.61
C ASN A 121 -0.21 4.86 4.25
N ILE A 122 0.35 3.93 3.47
CA ILE A 122 0.94 2.70 4.00
C ILE A 122 2.40 2.68 3.60
N ASN A 123 3.28 2.77 4.59
CA ASN A 123 4.74 2.75 4.41
C ASN A 123 5.25 1.43 4.98
N ALA A 124 5.46 0.43 4.14
CA ALA A 124 6.10 -0.80 4.61
C ALA A 124 7.51 -0.47 5.11
N GLY A 125 7.93 -0.99 6.26
CA GLY A 125 9.23 -0.64 6.89
C GLY A 125 9.29 0.72 7.59
N GLY A 126 8.51 1.69 7.14
CA GLY A 126 8.51 3.07 7.65
C GLY A 126 9.52 3.94 6.91
N GLU A 127 9.50 5.25 7.18
CA GLU A 127 10.29 6.20 6.40
C GLU A 127 11.80 5.91 6.43
N ASN A 128 12.42 5.77 5.25
CA ASN A 128 13.85 5.49 5.08
C ASN A 128 14.32 4.17 5.72
N ALA A 129 13.46 3.18 5.88
CA ALA A 129 13.80 1.90 6.48
C ALA A 129 13.20 0.75 5.67
N ILE A 130 13.98 -0.32 5.48
CA ILE A 130 13.47 -1.53 4.82
C ILE A 130 12.66 -2.37 5.79
N GLY A 131 11.47 -2.80 5.37
CA GLY A 131 10.64 -3.69 6.15
C GLY A 131 9.58 -4.48 5.38
N ALA A 132 8.94 -5.37 6.13
CA ALA A 132 7.91 -6.25 5.62
C ALA A 132 6.66 -6.04 6.47
N LEU A 133 5.71 -5.28 5.95
CA LEU A 133 4.43 -5.06 6.62
C LEU A 133 3.45 -6.16 6.21
N ASN A 134 2.66 -6.62 7.18
CA ASN A 134 1.64 -7.62 6.95
C ASN A 134 0.25 -7.06 7.24
N ILE A 135 -0.72 -7.30 6.35
CA ILE A 135 -2.14 -7.02 6.55
C ILE A 135 -2.88 -8.36 6.53
N ASP A 136 -3.40 -8.75 7.70
CA ASP A 136 -4.03 -10.05 7.93
C ASP A 136 -5.52 -9.89 8.21
N PHE A 137 -6.38 -10.42 7.33
CA PHE A 137 -7.83 -10.46 7.51
C PHE A 137 -8.34 -11.73 8.22
N GLY A 138 -7.44 -12.64 8.60
CA GLY A 138 -7.78 -13.92 9.21
C GLY A 138 -8.65 -14.79 8.31
N ASN A 139 -9.97 -14.74 8.52
CA ASN A 139 -10.93 -15.57 7.80
C ASN A 139 -11.52 -14.90 6.55
N SER A 140 -11.84 -13.61 6.61
CA SER A 140 -12.43 -12.87 5.47
C SER A 140 -12.29 -11.37 5.64
N GLY A 141 -12.16 -10.67 4.51
CA GLY A 141 -12.16 -9.21 4.48
C GLY A 141 -11.76 -8.64 3.13
N THR A 142 -11.68 -7.32 3.07
CA THR A 142 -11.28 -6.63 1.84
C THR A 142 -10.28 -5.54 2.17
N PHE A 143 -9.14 -5.54 1.49
CA PHE A 143 -8.29 -4.37 1.37
C PHE A 143 -8.77 -3.54 0.19
N ARG A 144 -9.02 -2.25 0.43
CA ARG A 144 -9.34 -1.28 -0.63
C ARG A 144 -8.37 -0.12 -0.55
N GLN A 145 -7.51 -0.02 -1.55
CA GLN A 145 -6.83 1.23 -1.84
C GLN A 145 -7.85 2.20 -2.43
N LEU A 146 -7.93 3.42 -1.88
CA LEU A 146 -8.79 4.48 -2.40
C LEU A 146 -7.97 5.50 -3.19
N VAL A 147 -8.68 6.38 -3.91
CA VAL A 147 -8.09 7.35 -4.85
C VAL A 147 -7.07 8.30 -4.21
N ASP A 148 -7.29 8.68 -2.95
CA ASP A 148 -6.40 9.59 -2.22
C ASP A 148 -5.28 8.86 -1.47
N GLY A 149 -5.38 7.53 -1.34
CA GLY A 149 -4.40 6.76 -0.60
C GLY A 149 -3.14 6.48 -1.42
N SER A 150 -2.04 6.22 -0.71
CA SER A 150 -0.78 5.74 -1.29
C SER A 150 -0.28 4.46 -0.62
N LEU A 151 0.31 3.56 -1.42
CA LEU A 151 1.21 2.51 -0.94
C LEU A 151 2.64 2.89 -1.31
N ASN A 152 3.52 2.98 -0.32
CA ASN A 152 4.87 3.50 -0.46
C ASN A 152 5.89 2.41 -0.14
N PHE A 153 6.90 2.28 -1.01
CA PHE A 153 7.95 1.27 -0.93
C PHE A 153 9.32 1.88 -1.24
N GLU A 154 10.32 1.50 -0.46
CA GLU A 154 11.74 1.81 -0.64
C GLU A 154 12.50 0.62 -1.25
N LEU A 155 13.38 0.90 -2.21
CA LEU A 155 14.34 -0.07 -2.75
C LEU A 155 15.77 0.28 -2.29
N ALA A 156 16.45 -0.64 -1.59
CA ALA A 156 17.86 -0.47 -1.20
C ALA A 156 18.81 -1.41 -1.96
N SER A 157 18.32 -2.56 -2.42
CA SER A 157 18.99 -3.51 -3.31
C SER A 157 18.00 -4.52 -3.88
N VAL A 158 18.44 -5.38 -4.81
CA VAL A 158 17.65 -6.52 -5.34
C VAL A 158 17.19 -7.52 -4.29
N SER A 159 17.80 -7.49 -3.10
CA SER A 159 17.53 -8.42 -2.00
C SER A 159 17.03 -7.71 -0.73
N SER A 160 16.94 -6.38 -0.74
CA SER A 160 16.55 -5.57 0.40
C SER A 160 15.69 -4.40 -0.09
N PHE A 161 14.40 -4.57 0.05
CA PHE A 161 13.37 -3.63 -0.36
C PHE A 161 12.12 -3.89 0.47
N ASP A 162 11.23 -2.91 0.49
CA ASP A 162 9.98 -3.04 1.23
C ASP A 162 9.03 -4.06 0.62
N THR A 163 8.29 -4.74 1.49
CA THR A 163 7.26 -5.69 1.07
C THR A 163 5.98 -5.52 1.86
N LEU A 164 4.86 -5.77 1.19
CA LEU A 164 3.53 -5.76 1.78
C LEU A 164 2.83 -7.09 1.47
N ALA A 165 2.52 -7.85 2.51
CA ALA A 165 1.68 -9.04 2.40
C ALA A 165 0.24 -8.71 2.77
N ILE A 166 -0.74 -9.07 1.93
CA ILE A 166 -2.16 -8.87 2.17
C ILE A 166 -2.87 -10.22 2.06
N HIS A 167 -3.29 -10.80 3.19
CA HIS A 167 -3.81 -12.17 3.21
C HIS A 167 -4.98 -12.38 4.17
N GLY A 168 -5.50 -13.61 4.19
CA GLY A 168 -6.65 -14.07 4.96
C GLY A 168 -7.48 -15.04 4.12
N THR A 169 -8.07 -16.09 4.68
CA THR A 169 -8.62 -17.23 3.90
C THR A 169 -9.55 -16.82 2.75
N ASN A 170 -10.39 -15.80 2.94
CA ASN A 170 -11.28 -15.24 1.92
C ASN A 170 -11.09 -13.72 1.82
N SER A 171 -9.84 -13.26 1.80
CA SER A 171 -9.52 -11.84 1.61
C SER A 171 -9.63 -11.44 0.13
N SER A 172 -9.91 -10.15 -0.11
CA SER A 172 -9.94 -9.54 -1.44
C SER A 172 -9.14 -8.24 -1.49
N LEU A 173 -8.66 -7.87 -2.67
CA LEU A 173 -7.83 -6.69 -2.90
C LEU A 173 -8.43 -5.86 -4.03
N ALA A 174 -8.70 -4.58 -3.76
CA ALA A 174 -9.11 -3.61 -4.78
C ALA A 174 -8.14 -2.43 -4.81
N LEU A 175 -7.62 -2.10 -6.00
CA LEU A 175 -6.65 -1.04 -6.20
C LEU A 175 -7.25 0.20 -6.89
N SER A 176 -6.71 1.36 -6.50
CA SER A 176 -6.94 2.72 -7.01
C SER A 176 -5.75 3.56 -6.47
N GLY A 177 -5.76 4.89 -6.62
CA GLY A 177 -4.81 5.78 -5.98
C GLY A 177 -3.37 5.55 -6.44
N THR A 178 -2.41 5.71 -5.53
CA THR A 178 -0.99 5.78 -5.88
C THR A 178 -0.19 4.58 -5.38
N LEU A 179 0.68 4.06 -6.25
CA LEU A 179 1.83 3.24 -5.89
C LEU A 179 3.09 4.11 -6.01
N GLN A 180 3.80 4.32 -4.91
CA GLN A 180 5.04 5.07 -4.89
C GLN A 180 6.22 4.13 -4.59
N ILE A 181 7.27 4.24 -5.40
CA ILE A 181 8.52 3.51 -5.24
C ILE A 181 9.65 4.54 -5.15
N SER A 182 10.46 4.46 -4.11
CA SER A 182 11.56 5.37 -3.84
C SER A 182 12.91 4.65 -3.82
N SER A 183 13.96 5.34 -4.28
CA SER A 183 15.34 4.90 -4.10
C SER A 183 15.77 5.18 -2.66
N LEU A 184 16.22 4.14 -1.95
CA LEU A 184 16.82 4.29 -0.63
C LEU A 184 18.34 4.35 -0.75
N ASN A 185 18.94 5.36 -0.12
CA ASN A 185 20.39 5.59 -0.13
C ASN A 185 21.01 5.70 -1.54
N GLY A 186 20.23 6.16 -2.53
CA GLY A 186 20.69 6.34 -3.91
C GLY A 186 20.81 5.04 -4.71
N TYR A 187 20.18 3.96 -4.27
CA TYR A 187 20.13 2.71 -5.01
C TYR A 187 19.48 2.89 -6.39
N ASN A 188 20.15 2.34 -7.40
CA ASN A 188 19.70 2.31 -8.78
C ASN A 188 19.74 0.85 -9.23
N PRO A 189 18.59 0.23 -9.55
CA PRO A 189 18.56 -1.15 -10.00
C PRO A 189 19.23 -1.33 -11.36
N ASP A 190 19.85 -2.50 -11.53
CA ASP A 190 20.41 -2.94 -12.80
C ASP A 190 19.29 -3.37 -13.75
N GLN A 191 19.64 -3.57 -15.02
CA GLN A 191 18.69 -4.05 -16.03
C GLN A 191 18.23 -5.48 -15.73
N ASN A 192 16.92 -5.72 -15.82
CA ASN A 192 16.24 -6.99 -15.54
C ASN A 192 16.21 -7.38 -14.05
N ASP A 193 16.51 -6.45 -13.14
CA ASP A 193 16.18 -6.59 -11.74
C ASP A 193 14.66 -6.65 -11.55
N SER A 194 14.23 -7.34 -10.50
CA SER A 194 12.82 -7.60 -10.22
C SER A 194 12.54 -7.57 -8.72
N PHE A 195 11.42 -6.95 -8.35
CA PHE A 195 11.03 -6.68 -6.97
C PHE A 195 9.57 -7.07 -6.77
N THR A 196 9.32 -8.14 -6.01
CA THR A 196 7.96 -8.54 -5.62
C THR A 196 7.50 -7.71 -4.42
N LEU A 197 6.85 -6.58 -4.67
CA LEU A 197 6.48 -5.62 -3.62
C LEU A 197 5.24 -6.05 -2.82
N ILE A 198 4.21 -6.52 -3.52
CA ILE A 198 2.93 -6.87 -2.88
C ILE A 198 2.63 -8.33 -3.16
N THR A 199 2.20 -9.06 -2.13
CA THR A 199 1.70 -10.43 -2.26
C THR A 199 0.28 -10.52 -1.71
N PHE A 200 -0.56 -11.31 -2.36
CA PHE A 200 -1.97 -11.48 -1.98
C PHE A 200 -2.51 -12.84 -2.45
N ASN A 201 -3.70 -13.19 -1.98
CA ASN A 201 -4.35 -14.44 -2.38
C ASN A 201 -4.62 -14.48 -3.90
N PRO A 202 -4.30 -15.60 -4.58
CA PRO A 202 -4.51 -15.73 -6.01
C PRO A 202 -5.94 -15.41 -6.48
N GLY A 203 -6.07 -14.62 -7.54
CA GLY A 203 -7.37 -14.34 -8.19
C GLY A 203 -8.29 -13.38 -7.42
N THR A 204 -7.75 -12.69 -6.41
CA THR A 204 -8.54 -11.79 -5.55
C THR A 204 -8.36 -10.30 -5.88
N LEU A 205 -7.40 -9.98 -6.75
CA LEU A 205 -7.10 -8.61 -7.18
C LEU A 205 -8.16 -8.08 -8.16
N THR A 206 -8.58 -6.84 -7.91
CA THR A 206 -9.42 -6.04 -8.81
C THR A 206 -8.83 -4.65 -8.95
N GLY A 207 -8.93 -4.07 -10.15
CA GLY A 207 -8.37 -2.75 -10.45
C GLY A 207 -6.85 -2.74 -10.61
N ILE A 208 -6.31 -1.55 -10.82
CA ILE A 208 -4.89 -1.20 -10.87
C ILE A 208 -4.69 0.12 -10.12
N PHE A 209 -3.44 0.53 -9.89
CA PHE A 209 -3.17 1.86 -9.36
C PHE A 209 -3.49 2.91 -10.41
N ASP A 210 -4.10 4.03 -10.00
CA ASP A 210 -4.40 5.15 -10.89
C ASP A 210 -3.11 5.91 -11.25
N ASN A 211 -2.15 5.94 -10.32
CA ASN A 211 -0.84 6.56 -10.50
C ASN A 211 0.27 5.63 -10.02
N VAL A 212 1.38 5.60 -10.76
CA VAL A 212 2.63 4.96 -10.33
C VAL A 212 3.74 5.99 -10.37
N VAL A 213 4.44 6.16 -9.25
CA VAL A 213 5.46 7.19 -9.07
C VAL A 213 6.79 6.53 -8.70
N PHE A 214 7.83 6.82 -9.47
CA PHE A 214 9.20 6.42 -9.17
C PHE A 214 10.00 7.67 -8.78
N ALA A 215 10.69 7.64 -7.63
CA ALA A 215 11.40 8.79 -7.09
C ALA A 215 12.84 8.43 -6.68
N GLY A 216 13.80 9.32 -6.96
CA GLY A 216 15.20 9.16 -6.53
C GLY A 216 16.05 8.22 -7.39
N PHE A 217 15.52 7.68 -8.48
CA PHE A 217 16.27 6.84 -9.43
C PHE A 217 16.90 7.67 -10.56
N ASP A 218 17.91 7.11 -11.21
CA ASP A 218 18.48 7.64 -12.45
C ASP A 218 17.39 7.70 -13.53
N PRO A 219 17.20 8.86 -14.21
CA PRO A 219 16.15 9.03 -15.22
C PRO A 219 16.23 8.08 -16.42
N SER A 220 17.36 7.39 -16.62
CA SER A 220 17.52 6.38 -17.68
C SER A 220 16.94 5.01 -17.33
N ILE A 221 16.58 4.77 -16.08
CA ILE A 221 15.97 3.50 -15.65
C ILE A 221 14.50 3.49 -16.06
N HIS A 222 14.11 2.43 -16.75
CA HIS A 222 12.74 2.16 -17.13
C HIS A 222 12.17 1.05 -16.24
N PHE A 223 11.08 1.37 -15.56
CA PHE A 223 10.35 0.44 -14.71
C PHE A 223 9.04 0.01 -15.37
N ASP A 224 8.70 -1.25 -15.18
CA ASP A 224 7.44 -1.84 -15.59
C ASP A 224 6.73 -2.41 -14.34
N VAL A 225 5.42 -2.20 -14.25
CA VAL A 225 4.58 -2.78 -13.20
C VAL A 225 3.84 -3.98 -13.75
N GLN A 226 3.99 -5.12 -13.09
CA GLN A 226 3.32 -6.37 -13.46
C GLN A 226 2.31 -6.73 -12.38
N TYR A 227 1.04 -6.83 -12.78
CA TYR A 227 -0.05 -7.31 -11.92
C TYR A 227 -0.27 -8.80 -12.22
N LEU A 228 0.32 -9.65 -11.38
CA LEU A 228 0.23 -11.11 -11.50
C LEU A 228 -0.99 -11.64 -10.72
N SER A 229 -1.21 -12.95 -10.77
CA SER A 229 -2.38 -13.56 -10.13
C SER A 229 -2.38 -13.43 -8.61
N ASP A 230 -1.22 -13.34 -7.99
CA ASP A 230 -0.98 -13.39 -6.54
C ASP A 230 0.02 -12.34 -6.04
N SER A 231 0.50 -11.48 -6.94
CA SER A 231 1.58 -10.54 -6.63
C SER A 231 1.60 -9.34 -7.55
N ILE A 232 2.21 -8.25 -7.08
CA ILE A 232 2.59 -7.10 -7.89
C ILE A 232 4.11 -6.98 -7.86
N VAL A 233 4.67 -7.00 -9.06
CA VAL A 233 6.11 -7.05 -9.29
C VAL A 233 6.54 -5.82 -10.08
N ILE A 234 7.63 -5.18 -9.65
CA ILE A 234 8.31 -4.15 -10.40
C ILE A 234 9.51 -4.79 -11.09
N GLY A 235 9.63 -4.62 -12.40
CA GLY A 235 10.81 -5.03 -13.16
C GLY A 235 11.50 -3.84 -13.81
N THR A 236 12.81 -3.92 -14.02
CA THR A 236 13.53 -2.97 -14.87
C THR A 236 13.74 -3.55 -16.26
N SER A 237 13.55 -2.75 -17.31
CA SER A 237 13.71 -3.19 -18.70
C SER A 237 14.77 -2.39 -19.46
N ALA A 238 15.22 -2.95 -20.60
CA ALA A 238 16.05 -2.22 -21.54
C ALA A 238 15.27 -1.02 -22.10
N PRO A 239 15.90 0.12 -22.38
CA PRO A 239 15.32 1.09 -23.30
C PRO A 239 15.03 0.39 -24.63
N VAL A 240 13.78 0.46 -25.10
CA VAL A 240 13.42 -0.11 -26.41
C VAL A 240 14.22 0.64 -27.49
N PRO A 241 15.08 -0.02 -28.29
CA PRO A 241 15.79 0.66 -29.37
C PRO A 241 14.77 1.20 -30.36
N LEU A 242 14.84 2.50 -30.67
CA LEU A 242 14.02 3.09 -31.72
C LEU A 242 14.22 2.27 -33.01
N PRO A 243 13.13 1.83 -33.69
CA PRO A 243 13.26 1.22 -35.01
C PRO A 243 13.98 2.22 -35.91
N GLY A 244 15.13 1.86 -36.47
CA GLY A 244 15.90 2.74 -37.34
C GLY A 244 15.11 3.12 -38.60
N THR A 245 14.39 4.24 -38.57
CA THR A 245 13.53 4.70 -39.67
C THR A 245 13.98 6.01 -40.29
N PHE A 246 15.26 6.18 -40.68
CA PHE A 246 15.65 7.32 -41.55
C PHE A 246 16.81 7.06 -42.52
N TRP A 247 16.86 5.93 -43.23
CA TRP A 247 17.77 5.78 -44.40
C TRP A 247 17.13 5.30 -45.71
N PHE A 248 15.83 4.98 -45.75
CA PHE A 248 15.19 4.48 -46.97
C PHE A 248 14.40 5.51 -47.80
N MET A 249 14.33 6.78 -47.40
CA MET A 249 13.65 7.84 -48.17
C MET A 249 14.61 8.77 -48.92
N LEU A 250 15.68 8.23 -49.54
CA LEU A 250 16.50 9.00 -50.50
C LEU A 250 16.86 8.25 -51.79
N SER A 251 16.46 6.99 -51.97
CA SER A 251 16.73 6.20 -53.18
C SER A 251 15.50 6.07 -54.08
N GLY A 252 14.83 7.19 -54.40
CA GLY A 252 13.60 7.18 -55.20
C GLY A 252 13.27 8.49 -55.91
N MET A 253 14.27 9.29 -56.33
CA MET A 253 14.04 10.40 -57.26
C MET A 253 14.06 9.88 -58.70
N GLY A 254 12.92 10.04 -59.39
CA GLY A 254 12.55 9.35 -60.62
C GLY A 254 13.36 9.67 -61.88
N LEU A 255 13.52 8.64 -62.71
CA LEU A 255 13.97 8.73 -64.08
C LEU A 255 12.82 9.19 -65.01
N LEU A 256 13.03 10.38 -65.59
CA LEU A 256 12.60 10.90 -66.90
C LEU A 256 11.57 10.12 -67.75
N ALA A 257 10.47 10.80 -68.10
CA ALA A 257 9.76 10.61 -69.36
C ALA A 257 9.19 11.94 -69.89
N THR A 258 9.93 12.63 -70.76
CA THR A 258 9.39 13.76 -71.54
C THR A 258 8.92 13.28 -72.91
N ARG A 259 7.60 13.28 -73.16
CA ARG A 259 7.00 13.14 -74.49
C ARG A 259 7.13 14.46 -75.27
N ARG A 260 7.87 14.48 -76.37
CA ARG A 260 7.82 15.57 -77.37
C ARG A 260 6.57 15.41 -78.25
N ARG A 261 5.70 16.41 -78.26
CA ARG A 261 4.65 16.60 -79.29
C ARG A 261 5.30 17.17 -80.55
N SER A 262 5.10 16.52 -81.70
CA SER A 262 5.44 17.04 -83.03
C SER A 262 4.19 17.64 -83.66
N ALA A 263 4.27 18.91 -84.06
CA ALA A 263 3.23 19.62 -84.80
C ALA A 263 3.57 19.62 -86.30
N LYS A 264 2.61 19.20 -87.13
CA LYS A 264 2.47 19.56 -88.57
C LYS A 264 1.77 20.94 -88.60
N ASN A 265 1.92 21.88 -89.53
CA ASN A 265 2.28 22.01 -90.97
C ASN A 265 2.25 23.56 -91.27
N PRO A 266 2.25 24.13 -92.51
CA PRO A 266 2.69 23.74 -93.87
C PRO A 266 3.57 24.87 -94.53
N ALA A 267 3.68 24.83 -95.88
CA ALA A 267 4.38 25.74 -96.81
C ALA A 267 4.16 27.24 -96.62
#